data_AF-A0AB33CDU6-F1
#
_entry.id   AF-A0AB33CDU6-F1
#
_cell.length_a   1.000
_cell.length_b   1.000
_cell.length_c   1.000
_cell.angle_alpha   90.00
_cell.angle_beta   90.00
_cell.angle_gamma   90.00
#
_symmetry.space_group_name_H-M   'P 1'
#
loop_
_entity.id
_entity.type
_entity.pdbx_description
1 polymer ?
#
loop_
_entity_poly.entity_id
_entity_poly.type
_entity_poly.pdbx_seq_one_letter_code
_entity_poly.pdbx_strand_id
1 'polypeptide(L)'
;MSIFSKLITLLRGTAHETGQKAVDANALRILDQEMRDAGAQLTRSREELTKLMAQSKLAQQKIDARAGKMAEYTRYIEGALAKNDEALAHDVAVKLAALESEDAGDKASKTALDQSVVTLKATIQKTENQLRGMRQQIDTVKATDAVQKAQAAIAARHSGASSKMGSALESLERIKARQAETSARIESAEELEASSGDGDLNRRLAAAGLMEGESNAAAVLARFKKPAAQLGHENAGGTAPLIGQVRDVQQVPRSDS
;
A
#
# COMPACT_ATOMS: atom_id res chain seq x y z
N MET A 1 9.90 -18.65 2.96
CA MET A 1 8.91 -19.51 2.26
C MET A 1 7.78 -19.84 3.23
N SER A 2 6.57 -19.38 2.93
CA SER A 2 5.39 -19.51 3.80
C SER A 2 4.94 -20.98 3.92
N ILE A 3 4.36 -21.33 5.06
CA ILE A 3 3.75 -22.65 5.33
C ILE A 3 2.67 -22.97 4.27
N PHE A 4 2.04 -21.94 3.72
CA PHE A 4 1.10 -22.01 2.59
C PHE A 4 1.73 -22.58 1.31
N SER A 5 2.97 -22.18 0.99
CA SER A 5 3.70 -22.73 -0.16
C SER A 5 4.05 -24.20 0.06
N LYS A 6 4.30 -24.61 1.31
CA LYS A 6 4.55 -26.03 1.62
C LYS A 6 3.27 -26.87 1.51
N LEU A 7 2.12 -26.34 1.94
CA LEU A 7 0.82 -27.00 1.80
C LEU A 7 0.38 -27.12 0.33
N ILE A 8 0.52 -26.06 -0.46
CA ILE A 8 0.21 -26.08 -1.90
C ILE A 8 1.14 -27.01 -2.66
N THR A 9 2.44 -27.03 -2.32
CA THR A 9 3.40 -27.94 -2.96
C THR A 9 3.18 -29.40 -2.53
N LEU A 10 2.73 -29.66 -1.29
CA LEU A 10 2.31 -31.01 -0.88
C LEU A 10 1.05 -31.45 -1.62
N LEU A 11 0.08 -30.54 -1.81
CA LEU A 11 -1.15 -30.78 -2.58
C LEU A 11 -0.86 -31.07 -4.07
N ARG A 12 0.16 -30.40 -4.63
CA ARG A 12 0.60 -30.58 -6.01
C ARG A 12 1.50 -31.81 -6.21
N GLY A 13 2.03 -32.40 -5.13
CA GLY A 13 3.01 -33.49 -5.17
C GLY A 13 2.49 -34.91 -4.94
N THR A 14 1.24 -35.11 -4.50
CA THR A 14 0.71 -36.46 -4.17
C THR A 14 -0.36 -36.97 -5.14
N ALA A 15 -0.19 -36.68 -6.43
CA ALA A 15 -1.07 -37.20 -7.49
C ALA A 15 -0.44 -38.43 -8.19
N HIS A 16 -0.39 -39.55 -7.48
CA HIS A 16 -0.53 -40.85 -8.12
C HIS A 16 -1.53 -41.68 -7.32
N GLU A 17 -2.77 -41.59 -7.82
CA GLU A 17 -3.96 -42.40 -7.63
C GLU A 17 -4.23 -43.08 -6.27
N THR A 18 -5.45 -42.80 -5.78
CA THR A 18 -6.24 -43.55 -4.78
C THR A 18 -6.27 -42.99 -3.35
N GLY A 19 -5.52 -41.93 -3.01
CA GLY A 19 -5.52 -41.32 -1.67
C GLY A 19 -6.22 -39.94 -1.51
N GLN A 20 -6.57 -39.25 -2.61
CA GLN A 20 -6.89 -37.80 -2.60
C GLN A 20 -8.20 -37.43 -1.88
N LYS A 21 -9.25 -38.25 -1.97
CA LYS A 21 -10.59 -37.88 -1.45
C LYS A 21 -10.67 -37.75 0.08
N ALA A 22 -9.82 -38.45 0.83
CA ALA A 22 -9.81 -38.39 2.29
C ALA A 22 -8.94 -37.23 2.83
N VAL A 23 -7.94 -36.79 2.06
CA VAL A 23 -7.03 -35.70 2.43
C VAL A 23 -7.62 -34.34 2.06
N ASP A 24 -8.31 -34.23 0.91
CA ASP A 24 -8.89 -32.97 0.43
C ASP A 24 -10.04 -32.43 1.30
N ALA A 25 -10.91 -33.31 1.81
CA ALA A 25 -11.99 -32.91 2.73
C ALA A 25 -11.45 -32.39 4.07
N ASN A 26 -10.35 -32.98 4.56
CA ASN A 26 -9.70 -32.55 5.79
C ASN A 26 -8.94 -31.23 5.59
N ALA A 27 -8.32 -31.02 4.42
CA ALA A 27 -7.65 -29.77 4.08
C ALA A 27 -8.62 -28.57 4.04
N LEU A 28 -9.80 -28.73 3.42
CA LEU A 28 -10.82 -27.68 3.41
C LEU A 28 -11.35 -27.36 4.82
N ARG A 29 -11.54 -28.38 5.66
CA ARG A 29 -11.97 -28.18 7.06
C ARG A 29 -10.90 -27.46 7.89
N ILE A 30 -9.62 -27.79 7.69
CA ILE A 30 -8.51 -27.11 8.35
C ILE A 30 -8.45 -25.65 7.88
N LEU A 31 -8.53 -25.39 6.58
CA LEU A 31 -8.56 -24.03 6.04
C LEU A 31 -9.73 -23.21 6.59
N ASP A 32 -10.92 -23.79 6.71
CA ASP A 32 -12.07 -23.12 7.34
C ASP A 32 -11.83 -22.79 8.83
N GLN A 33 -11.09 -23.63 9.54
CA GLN A 33 -10.71 -23.37 10.92
C GLN A 33 -9.70 -22.23 11.00
N GLU A 34 -8.61 -22.31 10.22
CA GLU A 34 -7.59 -21.26 10.13
C GLU A 34 -8.21 -19.90 9.73
N MET A 35 -9.17 -19.88 8.81
CA MET A 35 -9.91 -18.68 8.43
C MET A 35 -10.74 -18.09 9.58
N ARG A 36 -11.36 -18.94 10.40
CA ARG A 36 -12.10 -18.50 11.60
C ARG A 36 -11.14 -17.96 12.66
N ASP A 37 -10.03 -18.64 12.89
CA ASP A 37 -9.03 -18.24 13.88
C ASP A 37 -8.35 -16.93 13.48
N ALA A 38 -8.01 -16.77 12.20
CA ALA A 38 -7.51 -15.51 11.65
C ALA A 38 -8.55 -14.38 11.78
N GLY A 39 -9.83 -14.66 11.56
CA GLY A 39 -10.91 -13.69 11.79
C GLY A 39 -11.06 -13.27 13.26
N ALA A 40 -10.92 -14.21 14.19
CA ALA A 40 -10.93 -13.92 15.62
C ALA A 40 -9.71 -13.07 16.03
N GLN A 41 -8.51 -13.40 15.51
CA GLN A 41 -7.31 -12.61 15.76
C GLN A 41 -7.42 -11.20 15.17
N LEU A 42 -8.01 -11.05 13.98
CA LEU A 42 -8.26 -9.75 13.38
C LEU A 42 -9.19 -8.89 14.25
N THR A 43 -10.21 -9.51 14.86
CA THR A 43 -11.11 -8.80 15.80
C THR A 43 -10.35 -8.28 17.01
N ARG A 44 -9.49 -9.11 17.62
CA ARG A 44 -8.60 -8.67 18.71
C ARG A 44 -7.67 -7.54 18.28
N SER A 45 -7.10 -7.62 17.08
CA SER A 45 -6.25 -6.54 16.54
C SER A 45 -6.99 -5.21 16.41
N ARG A 46 -8.30 -5.22 16.06
CA ARG A 46 -9.12 -4.00 16.03
C ARG A 46 -9.37 -3.43 17.42
N GLU A 47 -9.56 -4.29 18.42
CA GLU A 47 -9.68 -3.86 19.82
C GLU A 47 -8.38 -3.20 20.30
N GLU A 48 -7.22 -3.80 20.01
CA GLU A 48 -5.91 -3.21 20.33
C GLU A 48 -5.66 -1.89 19.58
N LEU A 49 -6.04 -1.80 18.30
CA LEU A 49 -6.01 -0.54 17.57
C LEU A 49 -6.85 0.55 18.26
N THR A 50 -8.04 0.19 18.73
CA THR A 50 -8.92 1.12 19.43
C THR A 50 -8.30 1.59 20.75
N LYS A 51 -7.65 0.69 21.49
CA LYS A 51 -6.90 1.04 22.72
C LYS A 51 -5.75 2.00 22.42
N LEU A 52 -4.96 1.74 21.38
CA LEU A 52 -3.86 2.63 20.95
C LEU A 52 -4.38 4.01 20.53
N MET A 53 -5.49 4.07 19.79
CA MET A 53 -6.13 5.34 19.42
C MET A 53 -6.60 6.12 20.66
N ALA A 54 -7.17 5.43 21.65
CA ALA A 54 -7.57 6.04 22.91
C ALA A 54 -6.34 6.58 23.67
N GLN A 55 -5.25 5.81 23.74
CA GLN A 55 -3.98 6.24 24.35
C GLN A 55 -3.40 7.48 23.65
N SER A 56 -3.37 7.50 22.31
CA SER A 56 -2.93 8.69 21.56
C SER A 56 -3.80 9.92 21.87
N LYS A 57 -5.13 9.74 21.93
CA LYS A 57 -6.04 10.84 22.28
C LYS A 57 -5.82 11.36 23.70
N LEU A 58 -5.59 10.48 24.67
CA LEU A 58 -5.26 10.87 26.04
C LEU A 58 -3.91 11.59 26.11
N ALA A 59 -2.91 11.15 25.33
CA ALA A 59 -1.62 11.85 25.22
C ALA A 59 -1.79 13.26 24.64
N GLN A 60 -2.64 13.44 23.63
CA GLN A 60 -2.95 14.77 23.09
C GLN A 60 -3.59 15.67 24.14
N GLN A 61 -4.57 15.16 24.90
CA GLN A 61 -5.22 15.94 25.96
C GLN A 61 -4.23 16.40 27.04
N LYS A 62 -3.23 15.56 27.36
CA LYS A 62 -2.16 15.94 28.29
C LYS A 62 -1.28 17.06 27.73
N ILE A 63 -0.89 16.96 26.46
CA ILE A 63 -0.12 17.99 25.75
C ILE A 63 -0.90 19.31 25.75
N ASP A 64 -2.19 19.28 25.41
CA ASP A 64 -3.04 20.49 25.37
C ASP A 64 -3.18 21.14 26.76
N ALA A 65 -3.38 20.32 27.80
CA ALA A 65 -3.46 20.81 29.18
C ALA A 65 -2.13 21.42 29.65
N ARG A 66 -0.99 20.84 29.25
CA ARG A 66 0.33 21.38 29.60
C ARG A 66 0.64 22.66 28.83
N ALA A 67 0.25 22.75 27.56
CA ALA A 67 0.39 23.97 26.76
C ALA A 67 -0.31 25.18 27.41
N GLY A 68 -1.49 24.97 28.02
CA GLY A 68 -2.17 26.01 28.80
C GLY A 68 -1.35 26.51 29.99
N LYS A 69 -0.75 25.59 30.76
CA LYS A 69 0.12 25.95 31.91
C LYS A 69 1.39 26.66 31.46
N MET A 70 2.00 26.20 30.37
CA MET A 70 3.18 26.84 29.79
C MET A 70 2.87 28.30 29.40
N ALA A 71 1.74 28.54 28.72
CA ALA A 71 1.32 29.90 28.36
C ALA A 71 1.02 30.79 29.58
N GLU A 72 0.52 30.22 30.67
CA GLU A 72 0.35 30.93 31.94
C GLU A 72 1.70 31.36 32.54
N TYR A 73 2.67 30.44 32.61
CA TYR A 73 4.01 30.74 33.13
C TYR A 73 4.78 31.72 32.24
N THR A 74 4.62 31.65 30.92
CA THR A 74 5.17 32.66 30.00
C THR A 74 4.67 34.06 30.35
N ARG A 75 3.36 34.23 30.59
CA ARG A 75 2.78 35.52 31.01
C ARG A 75 3.29 35.98 32.38
N TYR A 76 3.53 35.06 33.33
CA TYR A 76 4.11 35.41 34.62
C TYR A 76 5.56 35.88 34.49
N ILE A 77 6.36 35.26 33.62
CA ILE A 77 7.73 35.71 33.33
C ILE A 77 7.70 37.11 32.72
N GLU A 78 6.88 37.34 31.69
CA GLU A 78 6.72 38.65 31.05
C GLU A 78 6.30 39.73 32.06
N GLY A 79 5.35 39.41 32.94
CA GLY A 79 4.86 40.32 33.97
C GLY A 79 5.89 40.62 35.08
N ALA A 80 6.72 39.65 35.45
CA ALA A 80 7.81 39.83 36.41
C ALA A 80 8.93 40.71 35.81
N LEU A 81 9.32 40.44 34.57
CA LEU A 81 10.31 41.25 33.83
C LEU A 81 9.84 42.70 33.65
N ALA A 82 8.55 42.91 33.33
CA ALA A 82 7.98 44.26 33.23
C ALA A 82 8.05 45.06 34.55
N LYS A 83 8.16 44.37 35.69
CA LYS A 83 8.33 44.97 37.04
C LYS A 83 9.79 45.04 37.49
N ASN A 84 10.76 44.66 36.65
CA ASN A 84 12.17 44.48 36.98
C ASN A 84 12.42 43.48 38.13
N ASP A 85 11.53 42.51 38.33
CA ASP A 85 11.70 41.44 39.31
C ASP A 85 12.36 40.22 38.63
N GLU A 86 13.66 40.34 38.38
CA GLU A 86 14.45 39.30 37.68
C GLU A 86 14.53 37.98 38.46
N ALA A 87 14.51 38.05 39.80
CA ALA A 87 14.54 36.85 40.63
C ALA A 87 13.26 36.02 40.47
N LEU A 88 12.09 36.66 40.52
CA LEU A 88 10.82 35.99 40.28
C LEU A 88 10.72 35.46 38.85
N ALA A 89 11.16 36.25 37.86
CA ALA A 89 11.18 35.83 36.47
C ALA A 89 12.04 34.56 36.27
N HIS A 90 13.22 34.52 36.89
CA HIS A 90 14.11 33.35 36.86
C HIS A 90 13.45 32.11 37.49
N ASP A 91 12.84 32.23 38.68
CA ASP A 91 12.19 31.10 39.35
C ASP A 91 11.02 30.51 38.54
N VAL A 92 10.24 31.36 37.86
CA VAL A 92 9.17 30.90 36.97
C VAL A 92 9.74 30.28 35.69
N ALA A 93 10.83 30.83 35.14
CA ALA A 93 11.52 30.27 33.97
C ALA A 93 12.06 28.86 34.24
N VAL A 94 12.61 28.59 35.42
CA VAL A 94 13.03 27.23 35.82
C VAL A 94 11.85 26.25 35.79
N LYS A 95 10.67 26.66 36.29
CA LYS A 95 9.46 25.83 36.25
C LYS A 95 8.94 25.62 34.82
N LEU A 96 9.02 26.66 33.97
CA LEU A 96 8.62 26.56 32.58
C LEU A 96 9.54 25.59 31.81
N ALA A 97 10.86 25.66 32.01
CA ALA A 97 11.82 24.77 31.39
C ALA A 97 11.56 23.29 31.74
N ALA A 98 11.19 23.00 32.99
CA ALA A 98 10.79 21.65 33.40
C ALA A 98 9.52 21.18 32.66
N LEU A 99 8.49 22.04 32.55
CA LEU A 99 7.28 21.72 31.79
C LEU A 99 7.56 21.51 30.30
N GLU A 100 8.45 22.30 29.70
CA GLU A 100 8.86 22.16 28.29
C GLU A 100 9.55 20.82 28.03
N SER A 101 10.40 20.37 28.97
CA SER A 101 11.05 19.07 28.88
C SER A 101 10.04 17.91 28.93
N GLU A 102 9.06 17.99 29.83
CA GLU A 102 7.98 16.99 29.90
C GLU A 102 7.08 17.02 28.66
N ASP A 103 6.74 18.20 28.14
CA ASP A 103 5.95 18.39 26.92
C ASP A 103 6.63 17.76 25.70
N ALA A 104 7.95 17.94 25.58
CA ALA A 104 8.74 17.31 24.53
C ALA A 104 8.67 15.77 24.62
N GLY A 105 8.76 15.21 25.83
CA GLY A 105 8.63 13.76 26.05
C GLY A 105 7.25 13.21 25.70
N ASP A 106 6.18 13.93 26.07
CA ASP A 106 4.81 13.54 25.74
C ASP A 106 4.53 13.64 24.24
N LYS A 107 5.04 14.68 23.56
CA LYS A 107 4.94 14.83 22.09
C LYS A 107 5.66 13.70 21.35
N ALA A 108 6.86 13.31 21.81
CA ALA A 108 7.59 12.17 21.24
C ALA A 108 6.80 10.87 21.41
N SER A 109 6.27 10.63 22.61
CA SER A 109 5.44 9.45 22.92
C SER A 109 4.16 9.41 22.07
N LYS A 110 3.48 10.55 21.91
CA LYS A 110 2.30 10.65 21.04
C LYS A 110 2.64 10.33 19.59
N THR A 111 3.76 10.85 19.08
CA THR A 111 4.21 10.58 17.70
C THR A 111 4.44 9.09 17.47
N ALA A 112 5.04 8.39 18.43
CA ALA A 112 5.22 6.94 18.36
C ALA A 112 3.88 6.18 18.39
N LEU A 113 2.92 6.61 19.21
CA LEU A 113 1.56 6.04 19.25
C LEU A 113 0.83 6.25 17.93
N ASP A 114 0.87 7.46 17.36
CA ASP A 114 0.22 7.78 16.08
C ASP A 114 0.80 6.96 14.94
N GLN A 115 2.13 6.80 14.88
CA GLN A 115 2.78 5.92 13.92
C GLN A 115 2.32 4.47 14.08
N SER A 116 2.20 3.99 15.32
CA SER A 116 1.71 2.64 15.61
C SER A 116 0.26 2.46 15.14
N VAL A 117 -0.61 3.45 15.37
CA VAL A 117 -2.00 3.46 14.91
C VAL A 117 -2.08 3.38 13.39
N VAL A 118 -1.30 4.19 12.66
CA VAL A 118 -1.28 4.19 11.19
C VAL A 118 -0.84 2.83 10.66
N THR A 119 0.27 2.29 11.17
CA THR A 119 0.82 0.99 10.73
C THR A 119 -0.15 -0.15 11.02
N LEU A 120 -0.74 -0.21 12.22
CA LEU A 120 -1.66 -1.27 12.60
C LEU A 120 -2.96 -1.21 11.79
N LYS A 121 -3.50 0.00 11.56
CA LYS A 121 -4.69 0.19 10.72
C LYS A 121 -4.45 -0.31 9.28
N ALA A 122 -3.32 0.05 8.67
CA ALA A 122 -2.97 -0.40 7.33
C ALA A 122 -2.80 -1.92 7.26
N THR A 123 -2.17 -2.51 8.28
CA THR A 123 -1.97 -3.97 8.37
C THR A 123 -3.31 -4.69 8.50
N ILE A 124 -4.21 -4.22 9.37
CA ILE A 124 -5.55 -4.78 9.54
C ILE A 124 -6.32 -4.75 8.22
N GLN A 125 -6.34 -3.61 7.51
CA GLN A 125 -7.03 -3.48 6.22
C GLN A 125 -6.46 -4.44 5.17
N LYS A 126 -5.13 -4.57 5.09
CA LYS A 126 -4.48 -5.52 4.18
C LYS A 126 -4.88 -6.96 4.49
N THR A 127 -4.83 -7.35 5.77
CA THR A 127 -5.20 -8.70 6.21
C THR A 127 -6.68 -8.99 5.98
N GLU A 128 -7.57 -8.02 6.21
CA GLU A 128 -9.00 -8.14 5.88
C GLU A 128 -9.23 -8.44 4.40
N ASN A 129 -8.57 -7.70 3.52
CA ASN A 129 -8.70 -7.88 2.07
C ASN A 129 -8.22 -9.27 1.66
N GLN A 130 -7.09 -9.72 2.20
CA GLN A 130 -6.54 -11.05 1.97
C GLN A 130 -7.50 -12.15 2.47
N LEU A 131 -8.04 -12.02 3.68
CA LEU A 131 -9.00 -12.98 4.22
C LEU A 131 -10.29 -13.05 3.38
N ARG A 132 -10.80 -11.92 2.87
CA ARG A 132 -11.96 -11.93 1.96
C ARG A 132 -11.66 -12.68 0.67
N GLY A 133 -10.50 -12.44 0.07
CA GLY A 133 -10.06 -13.16 -1.14
C GLY A 133 -9.92 -14.67 -0.90
N MET A 134 -9.27 -15.06 0.21
CA MET A 134 -9.14 -16.47 0.59
C MET A 134 -10.49 -17.14 0.80
N ARG A 135 -11.46 -16.45 1.42
CA ARG A 135 -12.81 -16.99 1.63
C ARG A 135 -13.52 -17.25 0.31
N GLN A 136 -13.46 -16.31 -0.63
CA GLN A 136 -14.03 -16.47 -1.97
C GLN A 136 -13.39 -17.65 -2.74
N GLN A 137 -12.07 -17.81 -2.63
CA GLN A 137 -11.36 -18.95 -3.23
C GLN A 137 -11.82 -20.28 -2.62
N ILE A 138 -11.93 -20.37 -1.29
CA ILE A 138 -12.44 -21.55 -0.60
C ILE A 138 -13.86 -21.88 -1.05
N ASP A 139 -14.75 -20.89 -1.16
CA ASP A 139 -16.13 -21.09 -1.59
C ASP A 139 -16.20 -21.60 -3.04
N THR A 140 -15.34 -21.08 -3.93
CA THR A 140 -15.22 -21.55 -5.33
C THR A 140 -14.75 -23.01 -5.39
N VAL A 141 -13.76 -23.38 -4.58
CA VAL A 141 -13.25 -24.76 -4.50
C VAL A 141 -14.34 -25.70 -3.96
N LYS A 142 -15.07 -25.30 -2.91
CA LYS A 142 -16.20 -26.09 -2.37
C LYS A 142 -17.31 -26.28 -3.39
N ALA A 143 -17.66 -25.23 -4.13
CA ALA A 143 -18.66 -25.33 -5.20
C ALA A 143 -18.21 -26.30 -6.31
N THR A 144 -16.93 -26.23 -6.69
CA THR A 144 -16.33 -27.12 -7.70
C THR A 144 -16.33 -28.58 -7.22
N ASP A 145 -15.94 -28.84 -5.97
CA ASP A 145 -15.99 -30.18 -5.36
C ASP A 145 -17.43 -30.72 -5.30
N ALA A 146 -18.41 -29.88 -4.97
CA ALA A 146 -19.82 -30.27 -4.96
C ALA A 146 -20.32 -30.66 -6.37
N VAL A 147 -19.96 -29.89 -7.40
CA VAL A 147 -20.29 -30.21 -8.80
C VAL A 147 -19.66 -31.54 -9.22
N GLN A 148 -18.37 -31.76 -8.91
CA GLN A 148 -17.68 -33.01 -9.24
C GLN A 148 -18.32 -34.22 -8.55
N LYS A 149 -18.69 -34.08 -7.26
CA LYS A 149 -19.42 -35.13 -6.52
C LYS A 149 -20.78 -35.44 -7.14
N ALA A 150 -21.54 -34.41 -7.54
CA ALA A 150 -22.81 -34.59 -8.22
C ALA A 150 -22.66 -35.29 -9.57
N GLN A 151 -21.68 -34.88 -10.39
CA GLN A 151 -21.36 -35.52 -11.67
C GLN A 151 -20.97 -36.99 -11.48
N ALA A 152 -20.13 -37.30 -10.48
CA ALA A 152 -19.74 -38.68 -10.16
C ALA A 152 -20.94 -39.54 -9.74
N ALA A 153 -21.86 -39.00 -8.93
CA ALA A 153 -23.07 -39.70 -8.52
C ALA A 153 -24.01 -39.97 -9.70
N ILE A 154 -24.13 -39.03 -10.65
CA ILE A 154 -24.91 -39.21 -11.87
C ILE A 154 -24.27 -40.27 -12.78
N ALA A 155 -22.96 -40.21 -12.99
CA ALA A 155 -22.22 -41.20 -13.80
C ALA A 155 -22.33 -42.61 -13.21
N ALA A 156 -22.20 -42.76 -11.88
CA ALA A 156 -22.37 -44.03 -11.19
C ALA A 156 -23.81 -44.58 -11.28
N ARG A 157 -24.82 -43.71 -11.33
CA ARG A 157 -26.22 -44.11 -11.57
C ARG A 157 -26.48 -44.52 -13.02
N HIS A 158 -25.75 -43.95 -13.98
CA HIS A 158 -25.93 -44.20 -15.40
C HIS A 158 -25.03 -45.33 -15.97
N SER A 159 -24.03 -45.80 -15.22
CA SER A 159 -23.14 -46.91 -15.62
C SER A 159 -23.80 -48.29 -15.59
N GLY A 160 -25.03 -48.41 -15.06
CA GLY A 160 -25.83 -49.64 -15.10
C GLY A 160 -26.67 -49.82 -16.37
N ALA A 161 -26.77 -48.80 -17.22
CA ALA A 161 -27.63 -48.82 -18.42
C ALA A 161 -26.87 -48.32 -19.66
N SER A 162 -26.04 -49.21 -20.21
CA SER A 162 -25.72 -49.43 -21.63
C SER A 162 -25.64 -48.20 -22.59
N SER A 163 -24.51 -48.07 -23.29
CA SER A 163 -24.40 -47.61 -24.71
C SER A 163 -24.24 -46.13 -25.14
N LYS A 164 -24.16 -45.11 -24.27
CA LYS A 164 -23.91 -43.69 -24.71
C LYS A 164 -22.49 -43.14 -24.52
N MET A 165 -21.54 -44.04 -24.24
CA MET A 165 -20.15 -43.78 -23.80
C MET A 165 -19.29 -42.94 -24.77
N GLY A 166 -19.60 -42.89 -26.07
CA GLY A 166 -18.83 -42.10 -27.05
C GLY A 166 -19.01 -40.57 -26.94
N SER A 167 -20.22 -40.09 -26.64
CA SER A 167 -20.53 -38.64 -26.65
C SER A 167 -20.12 -37.90 -25.37
N ALA A 168 -20.05 -38.61 -24.24
CA ALA A 168 -19.71 -38.03 -22.93
C ALA A 168 -18.20 -37.82 -22.77
N LEU A 169 -17.37 -38.72 -23.32
CA LEU A 169 -15.92 -38.55 -23.40
C LEU A 169 -15.55 -37.35 -24.27
N GLU A 170 -16.21 -37.18 -25.41
CA GLU A 170 -16.02 -36.03 -26.30
C GLU A 170 -16.42 -34.69 -25.64
N SER A 171 -17.49 -34.69 -24.84
CA SER A 171 -17.87 -33.50 -24.06
C SER A 171 -16.91 -33.18 -22.92
N LEU A 172 -16.30 -34.20 -22.31
CA LEU A 172 -15.30 -34.02 -21.26
C LEU A 172 -13.97 -33.48 -21.81
N GLU A 173 -13.54 -33.96 -22.98
CA GLU A 173 -12.41 -33.41 -23.75
C GLU A 173 -12.63 -31.91 -24.03
N ARG A 174 -13.84 -31.54 -24.46
CA ARG A 174 -14.24 -30.16 -24.76
C ARG A 174 -14.34 -29.26 -23.52
N ILE A 175 -14.75 -29.79 -22.37
CA ILE A 175 -14.76 -29.03 -21.10
C ILE A 175 -13.33 -28.83 -20.57
N LYS A 176 -12.46 -29.84 -20.66
CA LYS A 176 -11.03 -29.69 -20.33
C LYS A 176 -10.34 -28.66 -21.21
N ALA A 177 -10.61 -28.68 -22.52
CA ALA A 177 -10.10 -27.68 -23.45
C ALA A 177 -10.54 -26.26 -23.07
N ARG A 178 -11.80 -26.07 -22.68
CA ARG A 178 -12.34 -24.77 -22.27
C ARG A 178 -11.79 -24.28 -20.93
N GLN A 179 -11.50 -25.19 -20.00
CA GLN A 179 -10.83 -24.86 -18.74
C GLN A 179 -9.36 -24.46 -18.98
N ALA A 180 -8.63 -25.18 -19.84
CA ALA A 180 -7.28 -24.82 -20.24
C ALA A 180 -7.24 -23.45 -20.95
N GLU A 181 -8.19 -23.18 -21.84
CA GLU A 181 -8.35 -21.88 -22.50
C GLU A 181 -8.65 -20.76 -21.49
N THR A 182 -9.48 -21.02 -20.48
CA THR A 182 -9.80 -20.03 -19.44
C THR A 182 -8.59 -19.76 -18.54
N SER A 183 -7.84 -20.79 -18.14
CA SER A 183 -6.60 -20.62 -17.38
C SER A 183 -5.54 -19.85 -18.16
N ALA A 184 -5.35 -20.18 -19.45
CA ALA A 184 -4.45 -19.44 -20.33
C ALA A 184 -4.90 -17.98 -20.49
N ARG A 185 -6.21 -17.72 -20.58
CA ARG A 185 -6.76 -16.36 -20.66
C ARG A 185 -6.57 -15.56 -19.38
N ILE A 186 -6.63 -16.20 -18.21
CA ILE A 186 -6.32 -15.54 -16.92
C ILE A 186 -4.83 -15.24 -16.84
N GLU A 187 -3.97 -16.18 -17.19
CA GLU A 187 -2.51 -16.00 -17.24
C GLU A 187 -2.12 -14.86 -18.22
N SER A 188 -2.72 -14.83 -19.41
CA SER A 188 -2.54 -13.72 -20.35
C SER A 188 -3.13 -12.39 -19.85
N ALA A 189 -4.20 -12.41 -19.06
CA ALA A 189 -4.75 -11.20 -18.45
C ALA A 189 -3.86 -10.67 -17.31
N GLU A 190 -3.27 -11.57 -16.52
CA GLU A 190 -2.26 -11.24 -15.49
C GLU A 190 -0.98 -10.68 -16.12
N GLU A 191 -0.53 -11.24 -17.25
CA GLU A 191 0.57 -10.68 -18.06
C GLU A 191 0.20 -9.32 -18.69
N LEU A 192 -1.04 -9.15 -19.16
CA LEU A 192 -1.54 -7.88 -19.69
C LEU A 192 -1.65 -6.81 -18.58
N GLU A 193 -2.04 -7.19 -17.37
CA GLU A 193 -2.10 -6.32 -16.19
C GLU A 193 -0.69 -5.94 -15.71
N ALA A 194 0.26 -6.89 -15.74
CA ALA A 194 1.67 -6.64 -15.46
C ALA A 194 2.37 -5.75 -16.52
N SER A 195 1.84 -5.70 -17.75
CA SER A 195 2.29 -4.81 -18.82
C SER A 195 1.48 -3.51 -18.94
N SER A 196 0.28 -3.43 -18.35
CA SER A 196 -0.58 -2.23 -18.33
C SER A 196 -0.40 -1.36 -17.08
N GLY A 197 0.24 -1.88 -16.03
CA GLY A 197 0.72 -1.05 -14.91
C GLY A 197 1.92 -0.19 -15.31
N ASP A 198 2.16 0.90 -14.57
CA ASP A 198 3.24 1.89 -14.76
C ASP A 198 4.66 1.32 -14.92
N GLY A 199 4.85 0.01 -14.72
CA GLY A 199 6.11 -0.71 -14.90
C GLY A 199 6.57 -0.88 -16.35
N ASP A 200 5.70 -1.02 -17.36
CA ASP A 200 6.14 -1.11 -18.77
C ASP A 200 6.53 0.27 -19.33
N LEU A 201 5.73 1.30 -19.02
CA LEU A 201 6.06 2.68 -19.35
C LEU A 201 7.36 3.12 -18.65
N ASN A 202 7.54 2.79 -17.35
CA ASN A 202 8.81 3.06 -16.65
C ASN A 202 9.99 2.26 -17.23
N ARG A 203 9.82 0.99 -17.62
CA ARG A 203 10.91 0.23 -18.27
C ARG A 203 11.29 0.81 -19.63
N ARG A 204 10.32 1.28 -20.41
CA ARG A 204 10.55 1.92 -21.72
C ARG A 204 11.14 3.33 -21.57
N LEU A 205 10.73 4.09 -20.55
CA LEU A 205 11.34 5.39 -20.19
C LEU A 205 12.76 5.22 -19.63
N ALA A 206 13.05 4.15 -18.87
CA ALA A 206 14.40 3.79 -18.42
C ALA A 206 15.32 3.45 -19.59
N ALA A 207 14.85 2.58 -20.49
CA ALA A 207 15.61 2.11 -21.64
C ALA A 207 15.86 3.20 -22.68
N ALA A 208 14.98 4.20 -22.75
CA ALA A 208 15.15 5.39 -23.59
C ALA A 208 16.03 6.49 -22.95
N GLY A 209 16.53 6.30 -21.73
CA GLY A 209 17.32 7.30 -21.01
C GLY A 209 16.52 8.53 -20.56
N LEU A 210 15.19 8.44 -20.55
CA LEU A 210 14.26 9.54 -20.21
C LEU A 210 13.80 9.50 -18.74
N MET A 211 14.28 8.54 -17.95
CA MET A 211 14.19 8.63 -16.50
C MET A 211 15.34 9.50 -15.98
N GLU A 212 15.08 10.81 -15.90
CA GLU A 212 15.81 11.65 -14.96
C GLU A 212 15.59 11.09 -13.56
N GLY A 213 16.69 10.64 -12.95
CA GLY A 213 16.69 10.10 -11.60
C GLY A 213 16.01 11.06 -10.63
N GLU A 214 15.26 10.45 -9.72
CA GLU A 214 14.98 10.92 -8.37
C GLU A 214 14.97 12.45 -8.22
N SER A 215 13.76 13.03 -8.24
CA SER A 215 13.51 14.32 -7.59
C SER A 215 13.68 14.13 -6.08
N ASN A 216 14.96 14.13 -5.72
CA ASN A 216 15.59 14.44 -4.46
C ASN A 216 14.72 15.39 -3.65
N ALA A 217 14.55 15.09 -2.36
CA ALA A 217 13.75 15.85 -1.39
C ALA A 217 14.00 17.38 -1.41
N ALA A 218 15.13 17.83 -1.99
CA ALA A 218 15.42 19.22 -2.35
C ALA A 218 14.37 19.91 -3.26
N ALA A 219 13.75 19.19 -4.20
CA ALA A 219 12.72 19.74 -5.09
C ALA A 219 11.37 19.98 -4.37
N VAL A 220 11.09 19.20 -3.32
CA VAL A 220 9.88 19.34 -2.49
C VAL A 220 10.02 20.54 -1.53
N LEU A 221 11.23 20.78 -0.99
CA LEU A 221 11.54 21.90 -0.10
C LEU A 221 11.46 23.29 -0.79
N ALA A 222 11.73 23.37 -2.09
CA ALA A 222 11.61 24.61 -2.86
C ALA A 222 10.14 25.06 -3.04
N ARG A 223 9.19 24.12 -2.99
CA ARG A 223 7.77 24.34 -3.27
C ARG A 223 7.03 25.02 -2.10
N PHE A 224 7.55 24.89 -0.88
CA PHE A 224 7.01 25.54 0.31
C PHE A 224 7.67 26.90 0.64
N LYS A 225 8.64 27.36 -0.17
CA LYS A 225 9.43 28.56 0.12
C LYS A 225 9.14 29.81 -0.74
N LYS A 226 8.12 29.83 -1.62
CA LYS A 226 7.77 31.07 -2.37
C LYS A 226 6.30 31.48 -2.21
N PRO A 227 6.02 32.69 -1.68
CA PRO A 227 4.68 33.23 -1.47
C PRO A 227 4.15 34.01 -2.68
N ALA A 228 2.83 34.23 -2.65
CA ALA A 228 2.01 34.97 -3.61
C ALA A 228 2.54 36.38 -3.95
N ALA A 229 2.81 36.64 -5.23
CA ALA A 229 2.70 37.95 -5.84
C ALA A 229 2.68 37.81 -7.36
N GLN A 230 1.94 38.72 -8.01
CA GLN A 230 1.94 39.02 -9.45
C GLN A 230 0.91 38.28 -10.32
N LEU A 231 -0.36 38.64 -10.09
CA LEU A 231 -1.23 39.04 -11.20
C LEU A 231 -0.63 40.31 -11.83
N GLY A 232 -0.40 40.29 -13.14
CA GLY A 232 0.13 41.44 -13.88
C GLY A 232 0.29 41.17 -15.37
N HIS A 233 -0.82 41.31 -16.10
CA HIS A 233 -0.94 41.68 -17.51
C HIS A 233 -0.22 40.88 -18.61
N GLU A 234 -1.07 40.16 -19.37
CA GLU A 234 -1.03 40.06 -20.83
C GLU A 234 -0.72 41.42 -21.49
N ASN A 235 0.11 41.46 -22.54
CA ASN A 235 -0.38 41.46 -23.93
C ASN A 235 0.77 41.49 -24.96
N ALA A 236 0.43 40.94 -26.12
CA ALA A 236 1.15 40.62 -27.34
C ALA A 236 1.83 41.77 -28.10
N GLY A 237 2.62 41.37 -29.11
CA GLY A 237 2.82 42.19 -30.32
C GLY A 237 4.12 41.91 -31.05
N GLY A 238 4.10 40.96 -32.00
CA GLY A 238 5.17 40.83 -33.00
C GLY A 238 4.96 41.80 -34.18
N THR A 239 6.06 42.23 -34.80
CA THR A 239 6.17 42.58 -36.23
C THR A 239 7.65 42.72 -36.59
N ALA A 240 8.07 42.01 -37.65
CA ALA A 240 9.40 41.99 -38.27
C ALA A 240 9.60 43.18 -39.24
N PRO A 241 10.56 43.13 -40.19
CA PRO A 241 12.03 43.25 -40.14
C PRO A 241 12.50 44.49 -40.97
N LEU A 242 13.81 44.71 -41.25
CA LEU A 242 14.34 45.32 -42.49
C LEU A 242 15.89 45.52 -42.49
N ILE A 243 16.55 44.79 -43.42
CA ILE A 243 17.57 45.18 -44.44
C ILE A 243 18.90 45.90 -44.06
N GLY A 244 20.00 45.34 -44.60
CA GLY A 244 21.18 46.07 -45.11
C GLY A 244 22.51 45.34 -44.86
N GLN A 245 23.07 44.60 -45.84
CA GLN A 245 24.26 44.99 -46.65
C GLN A 245 25.58 45.06 -45.85
N VAL A 246 26.77 44.57 -46.22
CA VAL A 246 27.39 44.11 -47.48
C VAL A 246 28.73 43.40 -47.11
N ARG A 247 29.08 42.44 -47.98
CA ARG A 247 30.36 41.80 -48.36
C ARG A 247 31.72 42.04 -47.65
N ASP A 248 32.56 41.03 -47.92
CA ASP A 248 34.02 40.99 -48.14
C ASP A 248 34.88 40.55 -46.94
N VAL A 249 35.40 39.32 -46.90
CA VAL A 249 36.51 38.68 -47.66
C VAL A 249 37.86 38.86 -46.93
N GLN A 250 38.53 37.71 -46.67
CA GLN A 250 39.92 37.53 -46.21
C GLN A 250 40.22 38.09 -44.79
N GLN A 251 41.02 37.48 -43.91
CA GLN A 251 42.23 36.70 -44.11
C GLN A 251 42.59 36.03 -42.76
N VAL A 252 42.92 34.74 -42.80
CA VAL A 252 43.72 34.04 -41.77
C VAL A 252 45.19 34.26 -42.17
N PRO A 253 46.11 34.58 -41.24
CA PRO A 253 47.04 33.54 -40.82
C PRO A 253 47.41 33.55 -39.33
N ARG A 254 48.03 32.43 -38.96
CA ARG A 254 48.51 31.96 -37.67
C ARG A 254 49.69 32.77 -37.10
N SER A 255 49.89 32.53 -35.80
CA SER A 255 51.13 32.09 -35.11
C SER A 255 51.82 33.08 -34.15
N ASP A 256 52.07 32.50 -32.97
CA ASP A 256 53.17 32.71 -32.02
C ASP A 256 53.21 33.99 -31.17
N SER A 257 52.86 33.84 -29.89
CA SER A 257 53.80 33.82 -28.74
C SER A 257 53.07 33.55 -27.43
#